data_AF-S8FCG4-F1
#
_entry.id   AF-S8FCG4-F1
#
_cell.length_a   1.000
_cell.length_b   1.000
_cell.length_c   1.000
_cell.angle_alpha   90.00
_cell.angle_beta   90.00
_cell.angle_gamma   90.00
#
_symmetry.space_group_name_H-M   'P 1'
#
loop_
_entity.id
_entity.type
_entity.pdbx_description
1 polymer ?
#
loop_
_entity_poly.entity_id
_entity_poly.type
_entity_poly.pdbx_seq_one_letter_code
_entity_poly.pdbx_strand_id
1 'polypeptide(L)'
;MKIKLVFTFMLVLTILPTGCSEAKQKRQKEQRKEIKTMKTKELTAEEFKNKIMDYEKNPQKWEFKGNLPAIIDFYATWCGPCKATAPILDSLAEEYDGQLDIYKVDVDKEQELAAMFGIRSIPSILFIPKEGTPKMQVGAMNKMQFEEVIKSDLLK
;
A
#
# COMPACT_ATOMS: atom_id res chain seq x y z
N MET A 1 74.66 13.49 -14.85
CA MET A 1 74.64 14.84 -15.44
C MET A 1 73.76 14.82 -16.69
N LYS A 2 72.86 15.80 -16.82
CA LYS A 2 72.00 16.14 -17.99
C LYS A 2 70.59 15.54 -18.03
N ILE A 3 69.71 16.27 -17.37
CA ILE A 3 68.35 16.66 -17.78
C ILE A 3 68.29 16.93 -19.29
N LYS A 4 67.28 16.38 -19.98
CA LYS A 4 66.68 17.01 -21.18
C LYS A 4 65.17 16.80 -21.20
N LEU A 5 64.49 17.84 -20.76
CA LEU A 5 63.13 18.20 -21.09
C LEU A 5 63.10 18.66 -22.56
N VAL A 6 62.30 18.03 -23.42
CA VAL A 6 61.77 18.67 -24.64
C VAL A 6 60.32 18.24 -24.81
N PHE A 7 59.44 19.17 -24.46
CA PHE A 7 58.08 19.25 -24.97
C PHE A 7 58.13 19.38 -26.50
N THR A 8 57.37 18.56 -27.23
CA THR A 8 56.88 18.98 -28.54
C THR A 8 55.43 18.54 -28.70
N PHE A 9 54.66 19.55 -29.06
CA PHE A 9 53.23 19.68 -29.08
C PHE A 9 52.64 19.03 -30.34
N MET A 10 51.34 18.71 -30.25
CA MET A 10 50.36 18.70 -31.36
C MET A 10 50.23 17.47 -32.26
N LEU A 11 49.23 16.64 -31.95
CA LEU A 11 48.20 16.27 -32.93
C LEU A 11 46.85 16.10 -32.21
N VAL A 12 45.89 16.97 -32.53
CA VAL A 12 44.51 16.94 -32.04
C VAL A 12 43.64 16.33 -33.14
N LEU A 13 42.84 15.28 -32.87
CA LEU A 13 41.41 15.19 -33.27
C LEU A 13 40.68 13.93 -32.75
N THR A 14 39.62 14.14 -31.95
CA THR A 14 38.33 13.38 -31.80
C THR A 14 38.38 11.92 -31.35
N ILE A 15 37.64 11.47 -30.31
CA ILE A 15 36.19 11.15 -30.31
C ILE A 15 35.63 11.09 -28.86
N LEU A 16 34.33 11.42 -28.76
CA LEU A 16 33.36 11.56 -27.66
C LEU A 16 33.19 10.37 -26.64
N PRO A 17 32.40 10.57 -25.55
CA PRO A 17 32.55 9.90 -24.26
C PRO A 17 31.75 8.60 -24.17
N THR A 18 32.25 7.62 -23.41
CA THR A 18 31.42 6.52 -22.93
C THR A 18 31.23 6.66 -21.43
N GLY A 19 30.16 7.38 -21.08
CA GLY A 19 29.55 7.28 -19.77
C GLY A 19 29.18 5.82 -19.50
N CYS A 20 29.74 5.25 -18.45
CA CYS A 20 29.25 4.02 -17.85
C CYS A 20 28.91 4.30 -16.39
N SER A 21 27.95 5.20 -16.18
CA SER A 21 27.40 5.51 -14.85
C SER A 21 25.88 5.68 -14.86
N GLU A 22 25.16 5.12 -15.84
CA GLU A 22 23.69 5.12 -15.87
C GLU A 22 23.08 3.76 -15.47
N ALA A 23 23.78 2.65 -15.71
CA ALA A 23 23.26 1.31 -15.43
C ALA A 23 23.19 0.97 -13.92
N LYS A 24 24.09 1.54 -13.10
CA LYS A 24 24.15 1.28 -11.66
C LYS A 24 23.06 2.04 -10.89
N GLN A 25 22.73 3.23 -11.36
CA GLN A 25 21.68 4.08 -10.77
C GLN A 25 20.27 3.56 -11.11
N LYS A 26 20.08 2.90 -12.26
CA LYS A 26 18.80 2.30 -12.66
C LYS A 26 18.42 1.10 -11.77
N ARG A 27 19.36 0.17 -11.52
CA ARG A 27 19.12 -0.98 -10.63
C ARG A 27 18.86 -0.60 -9.18
N GLN A 28 19.57 0.38 -8.63
CA GLN A 28 19.26 0.88 -7.28
C GLN A 28 17.90 1.58 -7.19
N LYS A 29 17.44 2.23 -8.25
CA LYS A 29 16.15 2.93 -8.29
C LYS A 29 14.98 1.97 -8.48
N GLU A 30 15.15 0.88 -9.23
CA GLU A 30 14.17 -0.21 -9.39
C GLU A 30 14.08 -1.07 -8.12
N GLN A 31 15.22 -1.44 -7.53
CA GLN A 31 15.27 -2.26 -6.33
C GLN A 31 14.77 -1.51 -5.06
N ARG A 32 14.94 -0.18 -4.99
CA ARG A 32 14.29 0.67 -3.97
C ARG A 32 12.78 0.85 -4.22
N LYS A 33 12.29 0.60 -5.44
CA LYS A 33 10.85 0.66 -5.78
C LYS A 33 10.13 -0.63 -5.41
N GLU A 34 10.83 -1.75 -5.53
CA GLU A 34 10.33 -3.10 -5.24
C GLU A 34 10.33 -3.46 -3.74
N ILE A 35 11.22 -2.84 -2.94
CA ILE A 35 11.22 -3.00 -1.46
C ILE A 35 10.28 -2.01 -0.76
N LYS A 36 9.90 -0.91 -1.42
CA LYS A 36 8.95 0.11 -0.89
C LYS A 36 7.49 -0.19 -1.24
N THR A 37 7.17 -1.41 -1.64
CA THR A 37 5.84 -1.85 -2.12
C THR A 37 5.22 -2.91 -1.22
N MET A 38 5.36 -2.76 0.10
CA MET A 38 4.57 -3.50 1.07
C MET A 38 3.70 -2.51 1.84
N LYS A 39 2.76 -1.90 1.11
CA LYS A 39 2.02 -0.75 1.62
C LYS A 39 0.57 -1.06 2.00
N THR A 40 0.00 -2.19 1.60
CA THR A 40 -1.28 -2.70 2.10
C THR A 40 -1.38 -4.18 1.73
N LYS A 41 -1.79 -5.05 2.67
CA LYS A 41 -1.83 -6.50 2.44
C LYS A 41 -3.17 -6.90 1.82
N GLU A 42 -3.14 -7.63 0.71
CA GLU A 42 -4.35 -8.26 0.15
C GLU A 42 -4.79 -9.39 1.08
N LEU A 43 -6.10 -9.50 1.30
CA LEU A 43 -6.67 -10.37 2.31
C LEU A 43 -7.77 -11.23 1.66
N THR A 44 -7.58 -12.54 1.70
CA THR A 44 -8.55 -13.52 1.21
C THR A 44 -9.67 -13.77 2.23
N ALA A 45 -10.78 -14.42 1.82
CA ALA A 45 -11.83 -14.83 2.74
C ALA A 45 -11.33 -15.73 3.88
N GLU A 46 -10.40 -16.65 3.60
CA GLU A 46 -9.81 -17.50 4.63
C GLU A 46 -8.98 -16.70 5.62
N GLU A 47 -8.15 -15.78 5.14
CA GLU A 47 -7.39 -14.89 6.02
C GLU A 47 -8.29 -13.95 6.82
N PHE A 48 -9.41 -13.51 6.25
CA PHE A 48 -10.43 -12.75 6.96
C PHE A 48 -10.97 -13.53 8.15
N LYS A 49 -11.37 -14.79 7.93
CA LYS A 49 -11.85 -15.67 9.03
C LYS A 49 -10.80 -15.86 10.11
N ASN A 50 -9.55 -15.98 9.71
CA ASN A 50 -8.46 -16.26 10.64
C ASN A 50 -8.00 -15.02 11.41
N LYS A 51 -7.86 -13.86 10.76
CA LYS A 51 -7.26 -12.64 11.32
C LYS A 51 -8.27 -11.61 11.80
N ILE A 52 -9.42 -11.51 11.14
CA ILE A 52 -10.41 -10.45 11.39
C ILE A 52 -11.61 -10.98 12.15
N MET A 53 -12.42 -11.85 11.55
CA MET A 53 -13.60 -12.43 12.19
C MET A 53 -14.09 -13.68 11.44
N ASP A 54 -14.41 -14.73 12.18
CA ASP A 54 -15.00 -15.97 11.67
C ASP A 54 -16.52 -15.83 11.51
N TYR A 55 -16.93 -15.40 10.31
CA TYR A 55 -18.32 -15.18 9.96
C TYR A 55 -19.14 -16.48 9.78
N GLU A 56 -18.49 -17.64 9.65
CA GLU A 56 -19.18 -18.93 9.54
C GLU A 56 -19.63 -19.42 10.92
N LYS A 57 -18.81 -19.20 11.95
CA LYS A 57 -19.16 -19.57 13.33
C LYS A 57 -20.19 -18.64 13.95
N ASN A 58 -20.08 -17.33 13.68
CA ASN A 58 -20.89 -16.30 14.34
C ASN A 58 -21.50 -15.31 13.32
N PRO A 59 -22.37 -15.74 12.40
CA PRO A 59 -22.86 -14.90 11.30
C PRO A 59 -23.67 -13.67 11.74
N GLN A 60 -24.22 -13.67 12.96
CA GLN A 60 -25.07 -12.59 13.47
C GLN A 60 -24.36 -11.67 14.48
N LYS A 61 -23.11 -11.98 14.85
CA LYS A 61 -22.39 -11.27 15.91
C LYS A 61 -20.98 -10.91 15.46
N TRP A 62 -20.66 -9.63 15.55
CA TRP A 62 -19.29 -9.16 15.32
C TRP A 62 -18.36 -9.56 16.48
N GLU A 63 -17.37 -10.40 16.20
CA GLU A 63 -16.33 -10.81 17.14
C GLU A 63 -14.94 -10.62 16.54
N PHE A 64 -14.36 -9.45 16.78
CA PHE A 64 -13.05 -9.09 16.22
C PHE A 64 -11.91 -9.88 16.87
N LYS A 65 -11.08 -10.49 16.04
CA LYS A 65 -9.92 -11.31 16.44
C LYS A 65 -8.59 -10.56 16.40
N GLY A 66 -8.54 -9.40 15.73
CA GLY A 66 -7.31 -8.64 15.54
C GLY A 66 -6.83 -7.96 16.82
N ASN A 67 -5.51 -7.80 16.96
CA ASN A 67 -4.90 -7.15 18.14
C ASN A 67 -4.90 -5.61 18.02
N LEU A 68 -4.80 -5.11 16.80
CA LEU A 68 -4.84 -3.69 16.46
C LEU A 68 -6.17 -3.37 15.76
N PRO A 69 -6.67 -2.12 15.82
CA PRO A 69 -7.73 -1.69 14.92
C PRO A 69 -7.29 -1.86 13.46
N ALA A 70 -8.25 -1.97 12.54
CA ALA A 70 -7.97 -2.24 11.15
C ALA A 70 -8.81 -1.40 10.18
N ILE A 71 -8.25 -1.19 8.98
CA ILE A 71 -8.95 -0.62 7.82
C ILE A 71 -8.92 -1.66 6.71
N ILE A 72 -10.05 -1.89 6.05
CA ILE A 72 -10.15 -2.80 4.90
C ILE A 72 -10.76 -2.06 3.71
N ASP A 73 -10.03 -2.00 2.59
CA ASP A 73 -10.51 -1.47 1.32
C ASP A 73 -11.06 -2.58 0.42
N PHE A 74 -12.36 -2.58 0.21
CA PHE A 74 -13.02 -3.41 -0.79
C PHE A 74 -12.91 -2.72 -2.15
N TYR A 75 -12.07 -3.27 -3.03
CA TYR A 75 -11.71 -2.66 -4.31
C TYR A 75 -11.80 -3.66 -5.47
N ALA A 76 -11.58 -3.18 -6.69
CA ALA A 76 -11.32 -4.00 -7.86
C ALA A 76 -10.26 -3.35 -8.76
N THR A 77 -9.59 -4.15 -9.58
CA THR A 77 -8.47 -3.68 -10.44
C THR A 77 -8.90 -2.73 -11.56
N TRP A 78 -10.16 -2.82 -12.00
CA TRP A 78 -10.76 -1.97 -13.03
C TRP A 78 -11.34 -0.67 -12.48
N CYS A 79 -11.45 -0.53 -11.15
CA CYS A 79 -12.05 0.63 -10.50
C CYS A 79 -11.11 1.84 -10.54
N GLY A 80 -11.52 2.89 -11.27
CA GLY A 80 -10.78 4.15 -11.37
C GLY A 80 -10.55 4.84 -10.02
N PRO A 81 -11.60 5.13 -9.23
CA PRO A 81 -11.44 5.77 -7.91
C PRO A 81 -10.55 4.96 -6.94
N CYS A 82 -10.64 3.63 -6.96
CA CYS A 82 -9.83 2.75 -6.13
C CYS A 82 -8.32 2.94 -6.37
N LYS A 83 -7.91 3.19 -7.63
CA LYS A 83 -6.51 3.47 -7.98
C LYS A 83 -5.99 4.76 -7.35
N ALA A 84 -6.86 5.73 -7.06
CA ALA A 84 -6.49 6.95 -6.35
C ALA A 84 -6.45 6.75 -4.83
N THR A 85 -7.32 5.89 -4.28
CA THR A 85 -7.36 5.57 -2.84
C THR A 85 -6.19 4.67 -2.41
N ALA A 86 -5.80 3.69 -3.24
CA ALA A 86 -4.71 2.76 -2.95
C ALA A 86 -3.41 3.43 -2.48
N PRO A 87 -2.81 4.43 -3.18
CA PRO A 87 -1.57 5.06 -2.72
C PRO A 87 -1.71 5.84 -1.40
N ILE A 88 -2.93 6.26 -1.04
CA ILE A 88 -3.22 6.96 0.22
C ILE A 88 -3.19 5.95 1.37
N LEU A 89 -3.96 4.87 1.27
CA LEU A 89 -3.96 3.77 2.25
C LEU A 89 -2.56 3.19 2.42
N ASP A 90 -1.85 3.04 1.31
CA ASP A 90 -0.47 2.63 1.28
C ASP A 90 0.45 3.54 2.10
N SER A 91 0.25 4.86 2.01
CA SER A 91 1.01 5.81 2.83
C SER A 91 0.62 5.76 4.30
N LEU A 92 -0.67 5.53 4.60
CA LEU A 92 -1.17 5.47 5.96
C LEU A 92 -0.70 4.19 6.67
N ALA A 93 -0.57 3.07 5.96
CA ALA A 93 -0.04 1.85 6.54
C ALA A 93 1.42 2.02 6.97
N GLU A 94 2.22 2.78 6.19
CA GLU A 94 3.59 3.13 6.59
C GLU A 94 3.61 4.09 7.78
N GLU A 95 2.71 5.08 7.81
CA GLU A 95 2.66 6.12 8.85
C GLU A 95 2.17 5.61 10.20
N TYR A 96 1.22 4.68 10.19
CA TYR A 96 0.58 4.10 11.37
C TYR A 96 1.02 2.65 11.62
N ASP A 97 2.20 2.25 11.11
CA ASP A 97 2.77 0.93 11.34
C ASP A 97 2.84 0.61 12.85
N GLY A 98 2.38 -0.58 13.21
CA GLY A 98 2.28 -1.03 14.61
C GLY A 98 1.15 -0.39 15.43
N GLN A 99 0.38 0.57 14.88
CA GLN A 99 -0.77 1.18 15.56
C GLN A 99 -2.10 0.66 15.00
N LEU A 100 -2.19 0.44 13.69
CA LEU A 100 -3.35 -0.14 13.03
C LEU A 100 -2.92 -0.99 11.83
N ASP A 101 -3.75 -1.94 11.45
CA ASP A 101 -3.53 -2.73 10.24
C ASP A 101 -4.33 -2.17 9.05
N ILE A 102 -3.75 -2.16 7.85
CA ILE A 102 -4.47 -1.80 6.62
C ILE A 102 -4.41 -2.95 5.61
N TYR A 103 -5.59 -3.39 5.20
CA TYR A 103 -5.81 -4.47 4.26
C TYR A 103 -6.61 -4.02 3.04
N LYS A 104 -6.58 -4.84 2.00
CA LYS A 104 -7.44 -4.70 0.82
C LYS A 104 -8.08 -6.05 0.47
N VAL A 105 -9.29 -6.02 -0.07
CA VAL A 105 -10.02 -7.19 -0.54
C VAL A 105 -10.44 -6.94 -1.98
N ASP A 106 -10.01 -7.79 -2.90
CA ASP A 106 -10.45 -7.75 -4.29
C ASP A 106 -11.83 -8.40 -4.39
N VAL A 107 -12.87 -7.60 -4.67
CA VAL A 107 -14.26 -8.07 -4.69
C VAL A 107 -14.56 -9.03 -5.84
N ASP A 108 -13.75 -9.02 -6.91
CA ASP A 108 -13.91 -9.95 -8.03
C ASP A 108 -13.43 -11.35 -7.66
N LYS A 109 -12.42 -11.44 -6.78
CA LYS A 109 -11.86 -12.71 -6.28
C LYS A 109 -12.64 -13.22 -5.06
N GLU A 110 -12.97 -12.33 -4.14
CA GLU A 110 -13.56 -12.66 -2.84
C GLU A 110 -15.06 -12.34 -2.81
N GLN A 111 -15.81 -12.88 -3.77
CA GLN A 111 -17.21 -12.53 -4.02
C GLN A 111 -18.13 -12.83 -2.84
N GLU A 112 -17.91 -13.94 -2.13
CA GLU A 112 -18.69 -14.33 -0.95
C GLU A 112 -18.48 -13.33 0.19
N LEU A 113 -17.22 -12.98 0.46
CA LEU A 113 -16.85 -11.98 1.47
C LEU A 113 -17.46 -10.62 1.13
N ALA A 114 -17.37 -10.19 -0.13
CA ALA A 114 -18.00 -8.96 -0.59
C ALA A 114 -19.52 -8.99 -0.44
N ALA A 115 -20.17 -10.12 -0.75
CA ALA A 115 -21.62 -10.28 -0.60
C ALA A 115 -22.07 -10.23 0.86
N MET A 116 -21.30 -10.82 1.77
CA MET A 116 -21.58 -10.81 3.22
C MET A 116 -21.56 -9.39 3.79
N PHE A 117 -20.63 -8.54 3.37
CA PHE A 117 -20.60 -7.12 3.71
C PHE A 117 -21.55 -6.26 2.89
N GLY A 118 -22.32 -6.85 1.97
CA GLY A 118 -23.28 -6.15 1.13
C GLY A 118 -22.62 -5.13 0.19
N ILE A 119 -21.40 -5.39 -0.27
CA ILE A 119 -20.66 -4.47 -1.14
C ILE A 119 -21.38 -4.36 -2.50
N ARG A 120 -21.92 -3.18 -2.78
CA ARG A 120 -22.62 -2.84 -4.06
C ARG A 120 -21.88 -1.80 -4.90
N SER A 121 -20.87 -1.17 -4.32
CA SER A 121 -20.13 -0.06 -4.90
C SER A 121 -18.71 -0.11 -4.36
N ILE A 122 -17.74 0.30 -5.18
CA ILE A 122 -16.33 0.32 -4.79
C ILE A 122 -15.69 1.68 -5.13
N PRO A 123 -14.72 2.16 -4.33
CA PRO A 123 -14.23 1.51 -3.11
C PRO A 123 -15.25 1.57 -1.97
N SER A 124 -15.22 0.58 -1.10
CA SER A 124 -15.93 0.58 0.19
C SER A 124 -14.93 0.31 1.28
N ILE A 125 -14.86 1.19 2.27
CA ILE A 125 -13.86 1.17 3.33
C ILE A 125 -14.52 0.74 4.63
N LEU A 126 -14.07 -0.38 5.18
CA LEU A 126 -14.49 -0.86 6.49
C LEU A 126 -13.48 -0.42 7.56
N PHE A 127 -13.94 0.36 8.52
CA PHE A 127 -13.19 0.79 9.68
C PHE A 127 -13.53 -0.10 10.88
N ILE A 128 -12.53 -0.77 11.43
CA ILE A 128 -12.68 -1.76 12.51
C ILE A 128 -11.96 -1.23 13.75
N PRO A 129 -12.68 -0.64 14.72
CA PRO A 129 -12.07 -0.27 16.00
C PRO A 129 -11.68 -1.52 16.79
N LYS A 130 -10.75 -1.37 17.74
CA LYS A 130 -10.35 -2.47 18.62
C LYS A 130 -11.52 -2.94 19.50
N GLU A 131 -12.40 -2.02 19.88
CA GLU A 131 -13.61 -2.28 20.66
C GLU A 131 -14.83 -1.66 19.96
N GLY A 132 -15.97 -2.35 20.06
CA GLY A 132 -17.22 -1.92 19.42
C GLY A 132 -17.45 -2.53 18.04
N THR A 133 -18.32 -1.90 17.27
CA THR A 133 -18.76 -2.38 15.95
C THR A 133 -18.04 -1.65 14.82
N PRO A 134 -17.72 -2.33 13.72
CA PRO A 134 -17.08 -1.68 12.58
C PRO A 134 -18.07 -0.76 11.85
N LYS A 135 -17.53 0.21 11.12
CA LYS A 135 -18.31 1.16 10.32
C LYS A 135 -17.89 1.06 8.85
N MET A 136 -18.88 1.02 7.95
CA MET A 136 -18.64 1.03 6.51
C MET A 136 -18.78 2.45 5.97
N GLN A 137 -17.81 2.89 5.18
CA GLN A 137 -17.86 4.12 4.39
C GLN A 137 -17.82 3.77 2.91
N VAL A 138 -18.76 4.29 2.14
CA VAL A 138 -18.82 4.07 0.69
C VAL A 138 -18.14 5.23 -0.04
N GLY A 139 -17.33 4.90 -1.04
CA GLY A 139 -16.69 5.86 -1.94
C GLY A 139 -15.25 6.18 -1.58
N ALA A 140 -14.58 6.84 -2.51
CA ALA A 140 -13.19 7.25 -2.33
C ALA A 140 -13.08 8.38 -1.30
N MET A 141 -12.03 8.34 -0.49
CA MET A 141 -11.69 9.35 0.51
C MET A 141 -10.31 9.94 0.23
N ASN A 142 -10.12 11.20 0.64
CA ASN A 142 -8.79 11.81 0.66
C ASN A 142 -8.05 11.52 1.99
N LYS A 143 -6.74 11.81 2.03
CA LYS A 143 -5.88 11.52 3.20
C LYS A 143 -6.40 12.16 4.50
N MET A 144 -6.86 13.40 4.45
CA MET A 144 -7.34 14.12 5.64
C MET A 144 -8.57 13.43 6.25
N GLN A 145 -9.50 12.97 5.40
CA GLN A 145 -10.69 12.24 5.86
C GLN A 145 -10.32 10.90 6.51
N PHE A 146 -9.34 10.18 5.97
CA PHE A 146 -8.84 8.96 6.61
C PHE A 146 -8.21 9.26 7.98
N GLU A 147 -7.34 10.27 8.07
CA GLU A 147 -6.69 10.65 9.33
C GLU A 147 -7.69 11.07 10.40
N GLU A 148 -8.76 11.77 10.01
CA GLU A 148 -9.84 12.15 10.91
C GLU A 148 -10.53 10.91 11.51
N VAL A 149 -10.89 9.92 10.68
CA VAL A 149 -11.51 8.67 11.15
C VAL A 149 -10.53 7.85 12.00
N ILE A 150 -9.26 7.76 11.60
CA ILE A 150 -8.24 7.05 12.38
C ILE A 150 -8.14 7.61 13.81
N LYS A 151 -8.02 8.92 13.95
CA LYS A 151 -7.90 9.58 15.27
C LYS A 151 -9.20 9.53 16.05
N SER A 152 -10.33 9.72 15.38
CA SER A 152 -11.62 9.87 16.03
C SER A 152 -12.38 8.58 16.27
N ASP A 153 -12.00 7.45 15.67
CA ASP A 153 -12.71 6.17 15.79
C ASP A 153 -11.79 4.96 16.04
N LEU A 154 -10.55 4.97 15.56
CA LEU A 154 -9.67 3.78 15.66
C LEU A 154 -8.64 3.85 16.79
N LEU A 155 -8.02 5.02 17.01
CA LEU A 155 -6.92 5.22 17.96
C LEU A 155 -7.31 6.13 19.13
N LYS A 156 -8.52 5.93 19.68
CA LYS A 156 -8.99 6.64 20.87
C LYS A 156 -8.17 6.30 22.12
#